data_AF-A0A9E0S9R2-F1
#
_entry.id   AF-A0A9E0S9R2-F1
#
_cell.length_a   1.000
_cell.length_b   1.000
_cell.length_c   1.000
_cell.angle_alpha   90.00
_cell.angle_beta   90.00
_cell.angle_gamma   90.00
#
_symmetry.space_group_name_H-M   'P 1'
#
loop_
_entity.id
_entity.type
_entity.pdbx_description
1 polymer ?
#
loop_
_entity_poly.entity_id
_entity_poly.type
_entity_poly.pdbx_seq_one_letter_code
_entity_poly.pdbx_strand_id
1 'polypeptide(L)'
;MKLLYRINLIIFSLTITAYATIIFVILGMYMQILLGITQLIMAVILLFFMKAFTIKINKMLRVYWFAVVLTMSVISIMLSASIVKYEFLQLLFAFIIPMLIASYLLRITYLIQKQ
;
A
#
# COMPACT_ATOMS: atom_id res chain seq x y z
N MET A 1 -4.25 1.25 18.66
CA MET A 1 -3.97 1.96 17.38
C MET A 1 -5.21 2.18 16.50
N LYS A 2 -6.38 2.50 17.09
CA LYS A 2 -7.65 2.72 16.36
C LYS A 2 -7.57 3.87 15.36
N LEU A 3 -6.80 4.91 15.68
CA LEU A 3 -6.60 6.07 14.81
C LEU A 3 -5.88 5.69 13.50
N LEU A 4 -4.78 4.91 13.57
CA LEU A 4 -4.04 4.46 12.39
C LEU A 4 -4.91 3.62 11.44
N TYR A 5 -5.71 2.70 11.98
CA TYR A 5 -6.65 1.95 11.16
C TYR A 5 -7.70 2.85 10.51
N ARG A 6 -8.30 3.80 11.25
CA ARG A 6 -9.30 4.72 10.69
C ARG A 6 -8.72 5.57 9.57
N ILE A 7 -7.52 6.12 9.76
CA ILE A 7 -6.82 6.89 8.72
C ILE A 7 -6.57 6.00 7.49
N ASN A 8 -6.02 4.80 7.69
CA ASN A 8 -5.76 3.85 6.60
C ASN A 8 -7.06 3.52 5.82
N LEU A 9 -8.12 3.19 6.54
CA LEU A 9 -9.42 2.85 5.98
C LEU A 9 -10.03 4.01 5.18
N ILE A 10 -10.02 5.22 5.73
CA ILE A 10 -10.59 6.40 5.08
C ILE A 10 -9.85 6.68 3.79
N ILE A 11 -8.51 6.76 3.83
CA ILE A 11 -7.71 7.07 2.64
C ILE A 11 -7.88 5.98 1.59
N PHE A 12 -7.80 4.70 1.99
CA PHE A 12 -8.01 3.56 1.08
C PHE A 12 -9.40 3.59 0.42
N SER A 13 -10.45 3.88 1.20
CA SER A 13 -11.82 3.96 0.68
C SER A 13 -11.98 5.13 -0.28
N LEU A 14 -11.41 6.30 0.04
CA LEU A 14 -11.43 7.45 -0.86
C LEU A 14 -10.69 7.14 -2.17
N THR A 15 -9.56 6.43 -2.12
CA THR A 15 -8.83 5.99 -3.33
C THR A 15 -9.67 5.05 -4.19
N ILE A 16 -10.36 4.05 -3.60
CA ILE A 16 -11.24 3.15 -4.36
C ILE A 16 -12.40 3.92 -4.99
N THR A 17 -13.05 4.80 -4.23
CA THR A 17 -14.18 5.61 -4.74
C THR A 17 -13.74 6.53 -5.88
N ALA A 18 -12.55 7.11 -5.78
CA ALA A 18 -11.97 7.92 -6.86
C ALA A 18 -11.72 7.10 -8.13
N TYR A 19 -11.27 5.85 -8.03
CA TYR A 19 -11.15 4.96 -9.19
C TYR A 19 -12.48 4.43 -9.73
N ALA A 20 -13.49 4.23 -8.87
CA ALA A 20 -14.80 3.71 -9.28
C ALA A 20 -15.62 4.70 -10.09
N THR A 21 -15.35 6.00 -9.94
CA THR A 21 -16.00 7.05 -10.72
C THR A 21 -15.20 7.28 -12.00
N ILE A 22 -15.71 6.80 -13.15
CA ILE A 22 -15.03 6.80 -14.47
C ILE A 22 -14.50 8.20 -14.86
N ILE A 23 -15.17 9.27 -14.42
CA ILE A 23 -14.80 10.66 -14.67
C ILE A 23 -13.48 11.05 -13.96
N PHE A 24 -13.08 10.31 -12.94
CA PHE A 24 -12.05 10.67 -11.98
C PHE A 24 -10.86 9.72 -11.93
N VAL A 25 -10.58 8.94 -12.99
CA VAL A 25 -9.41 8.04 -13.04
C VAL A 25 -8.10 8.77 -12.70
N ILE A 26 -7.94 10.00 -13.19
CA ILE A 26 -6.78 10.87 -12.88
C ILE A 26 -6.73 11.22 -11.39
N LEU A 27 -7.89 11.54 -10.78
CA LEU A 27 -7.98 11.78 -9.35
C LEU A 27 -7.66 10.52 -8.54
N GLY A 28 -8.08 9.34 -9.03
CA GLY A 28 -7.71 8.05 -8.47
C GLY A 28 -6.20 7.87 -8.39
N MET A 29 -5.46 8.25 -9.43
CA MET A 29 -4.00 8.22 -9.45
C MET A 29 -3.38 9.13 -8.38
N TYR A 30 -3.84 10.38 -8.27
CA TYR A 30 -3.36 11.29 -7.22
C TYR A 30 -3.67 10.77 -5.81
N MET A 31 -4.89 10.24 -5.61
CA MET A 31 -5.28 9.62 -4.35
C MET A 31 -4.46 8.37 -4.03
N GLN A 32 -4.01 7.64 -5.04
CA GLN A 32 -3.14 6.48 -4.84
C GLN A 32 -1.71 6.88 -4.46
N ILE A 33 -1.19 8.00 -4.98
CA ILE A 33 0.10 8.54 -4.53
C ILE A 33 0.01 8.94 -3.05
N LEU A 34 -1.06 9.66 -2.68
CA LEU A 34 -1.32 10.03 -1.28
C LEU A 34 -1.46 8.78 -0.39
N LEU A 35 -2.21 7.78 -0.86
CA LEU A 35 -2.33 6.49 -0.20
C LEU A 35 -0.95 5.85 0.00
N GLY A 36 -0.12 5.75 -1.03
CA GLY A 36 1.22 5.17 -0.95
C GLY A 36 2.11 5.84 0.09
N ILE A 37 2.15 7.18 0.11
CA ILE A 37 2.92 7.95 1.10
C ILE A 37 2.41 7.66 2.51
N THR A 38 1.08 7.70 2.72
CA THR A 38 0.51 7.42 4.03
C THR A 38 0.74 5.97 4.48
N GLN A 39 0.66 4.98 3.58
CA GLN A 39 1.00 3.58 3.89
C GLN A 39 2.46 3.43 4.31
N LEU A 40 3.40 4.08 3.63
CA LEU A 40 4.82 4.03 3.99
C LEU A 40 5.07 4.64 5.36
N ILE A 41 4.53 5.84 5.63
CA ILE A 41 4.65 6.49 6.94
C ILE A 41 4.07 5.60 8.04
N MET A 42 2.86 5.06 7.84
CA MET A 42 2.23 4.14 8.79
C MET A 42 3.07 2.88 9.02
N ALA A 43 3.57 2.25 7.96
CA ALA A 43 4.39 1.04 8.07
C ALA A 43 5.69 1.29 8.83
N VAL A 44 6.33 2.44 8.62
CA VAL A 44 7.52 2.86 9.38
C VAL A 44 7.18 3.07 10.85
N ILE A 45 6.09 3.76 11.16
CA ILE A 45 5.62 3.92 12.55
C ILE A 45 5.43 2.55 13.20
N LEU A 46 4.79 1.60 12.52
CA LEU A 46 4.55 0.25 13.05
C LEU A 46 5.83 -0.53 13.34
N LEU A 47 6.95 -0.28 12.66
CA LEU A 47 8.23 -0.94 12.96
C LEU A 47 8.72 -0.63 14.39
N PHE A 48 8.51 0.60 14.87
CA PHE A 48 8.92 1.00 16.21
C PHE A 48 8.13 0.31 17.33
N PHE A 49 6.93 -0.21 17.02
CA PHE A 49 6.06 -0.90 17.97
C PHE A 49 6.08 -2.43 17.84
N MET A 50 6.97 -3.01 17.03
CA MET A 50 7.00 -4.47 16.80
C MET A 50 7.13 -5.30 18.09
N LYS A 51 7.84 -4.80 19.10
CA LYS A 51 7.97 -5.50 20.40
C LYS A 51 6.63 -5.66 21.13
N ALA A 52 5.66 -4.78 20.87
CA ALA A 52 4.33 -4.81 21.49
C ALA A 52 3.33 -5.69 20.72
N PHE A 53 3.67 -6.16 19.51
CA PHE A 53 2.76 -6.95 18.69
C PHE A 53 2.98 -8.45 18.83
N THR A 54 1.91 -9.22 18.63
CA THR A 54 2.01 -10.68 18.54
C THR A 54 2.94 -11.13 17.39
N ILE A 55 3.50 -12.33 17.52
CA ILE A 55 4.35 -12.98 16.50
C ILE A 55 3.68 -12.99 15.12
N LYS A 56 2.35 -13.23 15.06
CA LYS A 56 1.58 -13.23 13.81
C LYS A 56 1.64 -11.89 13.09
N ILE A 57 1.38 -10.79 13.81
CA ILE A 57 1.42 -9.44 13.23
C ILE A 57 2.83 -9.06 12.81
N ASN A 58 3.84 -9.40 13.61
CA ASN A 58 5.24 -9.18 13.25
C ASN A 58 5.65 -9.94 11.98
N LYS A 59 5.17 -11.18 11.79
CA LYS A 59 5.36 -11.92 10.54
C LYS A 59 4.68 -11.22 9.37
N MET A 60 3.44 -10.74 9.55
CA MET A 60 2.72 -10.02 8.49
C MET A 60 3.41 -8.71 8.10
N LEU A 61 3.91 -7.93 9.06
CA LEU A 61 4.70 -6.71 8.81
C LEU A 61 5.98 -6.99 8.01
N ARG A 62 6.70 -8.08 8.30
CA ARG A 62 7.87 -8.48 7.51
C ARG A 62 7.50 -8.83 6.07
N VAL A 63 6.40 -9.57 5.87
CA VAL A 63 5.89 -9.89 4.53
C VAL A 63 5.47 -8.62 3.78
N TYR A 64 4.84 -7.66 4.47
CA TYR A 64 4.49 -6.36 3.89
C TYR A 64 5.74 -5.64 3.38
N TRP A 65 6.78 -5.50 4.22
CA TRP A 65 8.02 -4.82 3.82
C TRP A 65 8.74 -5.55 2.70
N PHE A 66 8.77 -6.88 2.71
CA PHE A 66 9.29 -7.67 1.61
C PHE A 66 8.55 -7.38 0.31
N ALA A 67 7.21 -7.35 0.33
CA ALA A 67 6.40 -7.03 -0.85
C ALA A 67 6.64 -5.60 -1.36
N VAL A 68 6.76 -4.62 -0.46
CA VAL A 68 7.08 -3.23 -0.82
C VAL A 68 8.45 -3.14 -1.49
N VAL A 69 9.50 -3.71 -0.88
CA VAL A 69 10.85 -3.68 -1.42
C VAL A 69 10.91 -4.40 -2.77
N LEU A 70 10.34 -5.60 -2.86
CA LEU A 70 10.29 -6.37 -4.10
C LEU A 70 9.62 -5.58 -5.23
N THR A 71 8.46 -4.97 -4.95
CA THR A 71 7.72 -4.19 -5.94
C THR A 71 8.53 -2.98 -6.40
N MET A 72 9.16 -2.25 -5.48
CA MET A 72 10.01 -1.11 -5.81
C MET A 72 11.23 -1.54 -6.64
N SER A 73 11.88 -2.65 -6.30
CA SER A 73 13.00 -3.19 -7.08
C SER A 73 12.58 -3.56 -8.50
N VAL A 74 11.42 -4.21 -8.68
CA VAL A 74 10.91 -4.54 -10.02
C VAL A 74 10.60 -3.27 -10.81
N ILE A 75 9.94 -2.28 -10.21
CA ILE A 75 9.66 -0.99 -10.86
C ILE A 75 10.98 -0.30 -11.28
N SER A 76 12.00 -0.28 -10.41
CA SER A 76 13.30 0.32 -10.75
C SER A 76 13.99 -0.37 -11.92
N ILE A 77 13.94 -1.71 -12.00
CA ILE A 77 14.49 -2.47 -13.13
C ILE A 77 13.71 -2.18 -14.41
N MET A 78 12.38 -2.11 -14.34
CA MET A 78 11.56 -1.80 -15.51
C MET A 78 11.84 -0.40 -16.07
N LEU A 79 12.04 0.58 -15.19
CA LEU A 79 12.40 1.95 -15.55
C LEU A 79 13.78 2.02 -16.22
N SER A 80 14.78 1.30 -15.69
CA SER A 80 16.13 1.31 -16.26
C SER A 80 16.23 0.57 -17.59
N ALA A 81 15.49 -0.53 -17.76
CA ALA A 81 15.53 -1.36 -18.97
C ALA A 81 14.63 -0.84 -20.10
N SER A 82 13.96 0.32 -19.94
CA SER A 82 13.00 0.86 -20.92
C SER A 82 11.86 -0.11 -21.28
N ILE A 83 11.58 -1.09 -20.41
CA ILE A 83 10.49 -2.09 -20.54
C ILE A 83 9.12 -1.44 -20.29
N VAL A 84 9.11 -0.15 -19.93
CA VAL A 84 7.92 0.69 -19.73
C VAL A 84 7.00 0.69 -20.97
N LYS A 85 7.43 0.27 -22.16
CA LYS A 85 6.56 0.22 -23.36
C LYS A 85 5.39 -0.78 -23.27
N TYR A 86 5.37 -1.70 -22.30
CA TYR A 86 4.26 -2.64 -22.14
C TYR A 86 3.16 -2.08 -21.23
N GLU A 87 2.07 -1.62 -21.82
CA GLU A 87 0.91 -1.02 -21.13
C GLU A 87 0.35 -1.92 -20.01
N PHE A 88 0.31 -3.24 -20.24
CA PHE A 88 -0.15 -4.21 -19.23
C PHE A 88 0.72 -4.20 -17.97
N LEU A 89 2.05 -4.13 -18.12
CA LEU A 89 2.96 -4.11 -16.98
C LEU A 89 2.85 -2.78 -16.21
N GLN A 90 2.63 -1.67 -16.92
CA GLN A 90 2.35 -0.40 -16.26
C GLN A 90 1.09 -0.48 -15.40
N LEU A 91 -0.01 -1.01 -15.95
CA LEU A 91 -1.27 -1.17 -15.20
C LEU A 91 -1.05 -2.02 -13.94
N LEU A 92 -0.34 -3.15 -14.07
CA LEU A 92 -0.12 -4.08 -12.98
C LEU A 92 0.70 -3.45 -11.85
N PHE A 93 1.87 -2.89 -12.17
CA PHE A 93 2.83 -2.42 -11.17
C PHE A 93 2.53 -0.99 -10.68
N ALA A 94 1.85 -0.17 -11.47
CA ALA A 94 1.48 1.18 -11.06
C ALA A 94 0.13 1.26 -10.36
N PHE A 95 -0.79 0.30 -10.56
CA PHE A 95 -2.15 0.37 -9.97
C PHE A 95 -2.49 -0.85 -9.13
N ILE A 96 -2.47 -2.05 -9.73
CA ILE A 96 -3.01 -3.26 -9.10
C ILE A 96 -2.16 -3.66 -7.89
N ILE A 97 -0.85 -3.79 -8.05
CA ILE A 97 0.05 -4.24 -6.98
C ILE A 97 0.07 -3.24 -5.81
N PRO A 98 0.21 -1.91 -6.02
CA PRO A 98 0.11 -0.95 -4.92
C PRO A 98 -1.19 -1.03 -4.13
N MET A 99 -2.33 -1.25 -4.80
CA MET A 99 -3.63 -1.40 -4.14
C MET A 99 -3.70 -2.70 -3.31
N LEU A 100 -3.14 -3.80 -3.81
CA LEU A 100 -3.04 -5.05 -3.05
C LEU A 100 -2.16 -4.87 -1.80
N ILE A 101 -1.01 -4.21 -1.93
CA ILE A 101 -0.13 -3.89 -0.80
C ILE A 101 -0.84 -3.02 0.24
N ALA A 102 -1.56 -1.98 -0.20
CA ALA A 102 -2.33 -1.12 0.69
C ALA A 102 -3.45 -1.88 1.42
N SER A 103 -4.17 -2.75 0.70
CA SER A 103 -5.21 -3.60 1.30
C SER A 103 -4.64 -4.56 2.36
N TYR A 104 -3.42 -5.05 2.12
CA TYR A 104 -2.72 -5.92 3.07
C TYR A 104 -2.31 -5.15 4.34
N LEU A 105 -1.82 -3.91 4.21
CA LEU A 105 -1.52 -3.08 5.39
C LEU A 105 -2.80 -2.65 6.13
N LEU A 106 -3.90 -2.42 5.42
CA LEU A 106 -5.21 -2.19 6.04
C LEU A 106 -5.61 -3.38 6.92
N ARG A 107 -5.39 -4.62 6.44
CA ARG A 107 -5.63 -5.83 7.24
C ARG A 107 -4.72 -5.90 8.47
N ILE A 108 -3.44 -5.53 8.35
CA ILE A 108 -2.51 -5.47 9.48
C ILE A 108 -3.02 -4.46 10.52
N THR A 109 -3.32 -3.23 10.12
CA THR A 109 -3.78 -2.18 11.04
C THR A 109 -5.10 -2.54 11.72
N TYR A 110 -6.01 -3.24 11.02
CA TYR A 110 -7.23 -3.80 11.60
C TYR A 110 -6.95 -4.82 12.71
N LEU A 111 -6.01 -5.74 12.48
CA LEU A 111 -5.64 -6.74 13.48
C LEU A 111 -4.98 -6.09 14.70
N ILE A 112 -4.10 -5.11 14.48
CA ILE A 112 -3.45 -4.35 15.57
C ILE A 112 -4.49 -3.57 16.38
N GLN A 113 -5.54 -3.04 15.75
CA GLN A 113 -6.63 -2.37 16.46
C GLN A 113 -7.39 -3.32 17.41
N LYS A 114 -7.48 -4.61 17.07
CA LYS A 114 -8.24 -5.62 17.82
C LYS A 114 -7.45 -6.33 18.91
N GLN A 115 -6.13 -6.12 18.96
CA GLN A 115 -5.29 -6.49 20.10
C GLN A 115 -5.52 -5.50 21.25
#